data_AF-A0A0N4X8M9-F1
#
_entry.id   AF-A0A0N4X8M9-F1
#
_cell.length_a   1.000
_cell.length_b   1.000
_cell.length_c   1.000
_cell.angle_alpha   90.00
_cell.angle_beta   90.00
_cell.angle_gamma   90.00
#
_symmetry.space_group_name_H-M   'P 1'
#
loop_
_entity.id
_entity.type
_entity.pdbx_description
1 polymer ?
#
loop_
_entity_poly.entity_id
_entity_poly.type
_entity_poly.pdbx_seq_one_letter_code
_entity_poly.pdbx_strand_id
1 'polypeptide(L)'
;MKMIENGPREFAFDRTQLQRVLRMAAKIFLEESTLLEIPLPTMIYGDTHGQYSDLLRWFNLNGWPHETRCVFLGDFVDRGSHGVELFTLLTCLKVCFPDNIFVIRGNHEEESLNQLYSFASEVHTKFESKMHNTKLYKEPMYDYFKNVFMNLPLACVIGGDILAMHGGISPKLRSLQVRKVSST
;
A
#
# COMPACT_ATOMS: atom_id res chain seq x y z
N MET A 1 15.47 4.41 -5.68
CA MET A 1 16.76 3.70 -5.81
C MET A 1 17.36 3.30 -4.47
N LYS A 2 17.60 4.20 -3.51
CA LYS A 2 18.22 3.86 -2.21
C LYS A 2 17.62 2.66 -1.47
N MET A 3 16.28 2.52 -1.44
CA MET A 3 15.65 1.35 -0.79
C MET A 3 15.92 0.03 -1.53
N ILE A 4 15.95 0.07 -2.87
CA ILE A 4 16.26 -1.11 -3.70
C ILE A 4 17.74 -1.50 -3.52
N GLU A 5 18.63 -0.51 -3.52
CA GLU A 5 20.07 -0.70 -3.30
C GLU A 5 20.39 -1.22 -1.89
N ASN A 6 19.65 -0.76 -0.87
CA ASN A 6 19.78 -1.24 0.51
C ASN A 6 19.38 -2.72 0.67
N GLY A 7 18.57 -3.23 -0.26
CA GLY A 7 18.03 -4.59 -0.20
C GLY A 7 17.01 -4.76 0.93
N PRO A 8 16.65 -6.02 1.25
CA PRO A 8 15.60 -6.32 2.22
C PRO A 8 16.08 -6.23 3.66
N ARG A 9 16.37 -5.01 4.11
CA ARG A 9 16.83 -4.68 5.45
C ARG A 9 16.09 -3.45 5.97
N GLU A 10 16.17 -3.21 7.27
CA GLU A 10 15.70 -1.96 7.86
C GLU A 10 16.29 -0.77 7.10
N PHE A 11 15.43 0.18 6.72
CA PHE A 11 15.83 1.34 5.96
C PHE A 11 15.73 2.59 6.82
N ALA A 12 16.79 3.40 6.83
CA ALA A 12 16.79 4.67 7.54
C ALA A 12 16.00 5.72 6.74
N PHE A 13 14.75 5.97 7.14
CA PHE A 13 13.88 6.94 6.51
C PHE A 13 14.17 8.38 6.97
N ASP A 14 14.28 9.31 6.02
CA ASP A 14 14.06 10.72 6.31
C ASP A 14 12.54 10.95 6.42
N ARG A 15 12.09 11.34 7.62
CA ARG A 15 10.68 11.58 7.93
C ARG A 15 10.04 12.53 6.93
N THR A 16 10.74 13.62 6.57
CA THR A 16 10.16 14.66 5.71
C THR A 16 9.96 14.17 4.28
N GLN A 17 10.91 13.40 3.75
CA GLN A 17 10.79 12.74 2.45
C GLN A 17 9.67 11.71 2.45
N LEU A 18 9.57 10.89 3.50
CA LEU A 18 8.54 9.86 3.59
C LEU A 18 7.13 10.48 3.69
N GLN A 19 6.96 11.51 4.52
CA GLN A 19 5.70 12.26 4.60
C GLN A 19 5.29 12.83 3.24
N ARG A 20 6.25 13.36 2.47
CA ARG A 20 5.99 13.87 1.12
C ARG A 20 5.52 12.76 0.17
N VAL A 21 6.21 11.62 0.15
CA VAL A 21 5.82 10.48 -0.69
C VAL A 21 4.42 9.98 -0.33
N LEU A 22 4.12 9.79 0.96
CA LEU A 22 2.80 9.32 1.39
C LEU A 22 1.69 10.30 1.01
N ARG A 23 1.92 11.61 1.13
CA ARG A 23 0.96 12.63 0.66
C ARG A 23 0.74 12.57 -0.85
N MET A 24 1.79 12.39 -1.63
CA MET A 24 1.69 12.24 -3.08
C MET A 24 0.91 10.97 -3.45
N ALA A 25 1.23 9.83 -2.81
CA ALA A 25 0.53 8.58 -3.02
C ALA A 25 -0.96 8.69 -2.65
N ALA A 26 -1.29 9.26 -1.48
CA ALA A 26 -2.68 9.47 -1.06
C ALA A 26 -3.48 10.30 -2.08
N LYS A 27 -2.87 11.34 -2.66
CA LYS A 27 -3.52 12.13 -3.71
C LYS A 27 -3.80 11.31 -4.96
N ILE A 28 -2.84 10.48 -5.40
CA ILE A 28 -3.03 9.59 -6.55
C ILE A 28 -4.20 8.63 -6.28
N PHE A 29 -4.18 7.93 -5.15
CA PHE A 29 -5.25 6.97 -4.82
C PHE A 29 -6.62 7.63 -4.66
N LEU A 30 -6.69 8.86 -4.15
CA LEU A 30 -7.94 9.63 -4.05
C LEU A 30 -8.54 9.96 -5.42
N GLU A 31 -7.70 10.15 -6.44
CA GLU A 31 -8.13 10.42 -7.82
C GLU A 31 -8.57 9.14 -8.56
N GLU A 32 -8.18 7.97 -8.06
CA GLU A 32 -8.55 6.67 -8.64
C GLU A 32 -10.00 6.27 -8.31
N SER A 33 -10.57 5.43 -9.18
CA SER A 33 -11.87 4.83 -8.89
C SER A 33 -11.76 3.79 -7.78
N THR A 34 -12.81 3.68 -6.97
CA THR A 34 -12.95 2.58 -6.00
C THR A 34 -12.92 1.20 -6.67
N LEU A 35 -13.35 1.12 -7.94
CA LEU A 35 -13.26 -0.07 -8.80
C LEU A 35 -12.30 0.23 -9.95
N LEU A 36 -11.07 -0.28 -9.87
CA LEU A 36 -10.06 -0.08 -10.91
C LEU A 36 -10.37 -0.92 -12.14
N GLU A 37 -10.03 -0.41 -13.32
CA GLU A 37 -10.05 -1.18 -14.57
C GLU A 37 -8.60 -1.38 -15.02
N ILE A 38 -8.14 -2.63 -15.09
CA ILE A 38 -6.73 -2.97 -15.27
C ILE A 38 -6.54 -3.76 -16.57
N PRO A 39 -5.73 -3.28 -17.53
CA PRO A 39 -5.49 -3.99 -18.77
C PRO A 39 -4.49 -5.15 -18.60
N LEU A 40 -4.61 -6.15 -19.49
CA LEU A 40 -3.64 -7.23 -19.65
C LEU A 40 -2.43 -6.77 -20.50
N PRO A 41 -1.25 -7.42 -20.37
CA PRO A 41 -0.89 -8.40 -19.34
C PRO A 41 -0.66 -7.73 -17.98
N THR A 42 -0.82 -8.49 -16.89
CA THR A 42 -0.54 -8.00 -15.53
C THR A 42 -0.11 -9.14 -14.60
N MET A 43 0.74 -8.83 -13.63
CA MET A 43 1.14 -9.74 -12.56
C MET A 43 0.33 -9.45 -11.30
N ILE A 44 -0.25 -10.48 -10.70
CA ILE A 44 -1.11 -10.34 -9.52
C ILE A 44 -0.37 -10.85 -8.29
N TYR A 45 -0.36 -10.04 -7.24
CA TYR A 45 0.26 -10.31 -5.94
C TYR A 45 -0.82 -10.31 -4.86
N GLY A 46 -0.89 -11.40 -4.08
CA GLY A 46 -1.73 -11.51 -2.89
C GLY A 46 -1.06 -10.93 -1.65
N ASP A 47 -1.43 -11.45 -0.49
CA ASP A 47 -0.97 -11.03 0.82
C ASP A 47 0.57 -11.03 0.91
N THR A 48 1.10 -9.99 1.55
CA THR A 48 2.55 -9.83 1.71
C THR A 48 2.97 -9.67 3.17
N HIS A 49 2.12 -9.13 4.04
CA HIS A 49 2.31 -9.08 5.50
C HIS A 49 3.73 -8.69 5.94
N GLY A 50 4.27 -7.59 5.39
CA GLY A 50 5.59 -7.08 5.73
C GLY A 50 6.78 -7.95 5.29
N GLN A 51 6.58 -8.92 4.39
CA GLN A 51 7.63 -9.77 3.83
C GLN A 51 8.43 -9.05 2.72
N TYR A 52 9.18 -8.03 3.11
CA TYR A 52 9.89 -7.14 2.20
C TYR A 52 10.91 -7.85 1.29
N SER A 53 11.58 -8.90 1.79
CA SER A 53 12.50 -9.74 0.99
C SER A 53 11.83 -10.46 -0.15
N ASP A 54 10.62 -10.96 0.07
CA ASP A 54 9.91 -11.76 -0.90
C ASP A 54 9.36 -10.86 -2.01
N LEU A 55 8.90 -9.65 -1.67
CA LEU A 55 8.52 -8.65 -2.66
C LEU A 55 9.66 -8.31 -3.63
N LEU A 56 10.87 -8.04 -3.11
CA LEU A 56 12.04 -7.77 -3.95
C LEU A 56 12.40 -8.98 -4.83
N ARG A 57 12.30 -10.20 -4.27
CA ARG A 57 12.53 -11.44 -5.02
C ARG A 57 11.53 -11.59 -6.16
N TRP A 58 10.24 -11.32 -5.92
CA TRP A 58 9.21 -11.41 -6.94
C TRP A 58 9.42 -10.40 -8.06
N PHE A 59 9.79 -9.15 -7.76
CA PHE A 59 10.12 -8.18 -8.81
C PHE A 59 11.32 -8.61 -9.66
N ASN A 60 12.34 -9.22 -9.05
CA ASN A 60 13.48 -9.75 -9.80
C ASN A 60 13.12 -10.94 -10.70
N LEU A 61 12.08 -11.71 -10.35
CA LEU A 61 11.62 -12.87 -11.14
C LEU A 61 10.63 -12.49 -12.23
N ASN A 62 9.68 -11.60 -11.92
CA ASN A 62 8.54 -11.26 -12.77
C ASN A 62 8.74 -9.98 -13.60
N GLY A 63 9.85 -9.28 -13.38
CA GLY A 63 10.11 -7.96 -13.94
C GLY A 63 9.65 -6.85 -13.00
N TRP A 64 10.39 -5.74 -13.06
CA TRP A 64 10.14 -4.58 -12.21
C TRP A 64 9.00 -3.70 -12.79
N PRO A 65 8.34 -2.88 -11.97
CA PRO A 65 7.19 -2.07 -12.38
C PRO A 65 7.38 -1.10 -13.56
N HIS A 66 8.62 -0.80 -13.94
CA HIS A 66 8.90 0.02 -15.13
C HIS A 66 8.64 -0.73 -16.45
N GLU A 67 8.61 -2.07 -16.41
CA GLU A 67 8.35 -2.95 -17.56
C GLU A 67 7.07 -3.77 -17.36
N THR A 68 6.81 -4.19 -16.12
CA THR A 68 5.72 -5.12 -15.79
C THR A 68 4.61 -4.44 -15.00
N ARG A 69 3.37 -4.55 -15.48
CA ARG A 69 2.19 -4.12 -14.72
C ARG A 69 1.94 -5.07 -13.54
N CYS A 70 1.71 -4.51 -12.37
CA CYS A 70 1.54 -5.23 -11.11
C CYS A 70 0.22 -4.82 -10.43
N VAL A 71 -0.54 -5.81 -9.96
CA VAL A 71 -1.75 -5.64 -9.15
C VAL A 71 -1.51 -6.25 -7.78
N PHE A 72 -1.73 -5.47 -6.74
CA PHE A 72 -1.57 -5.87 -5.35
C PHE A 72 -2.93 -5.95 -4.66
N LEU A 73 -3.26 -7.11 -4.11
CA LEU A 73 -4.58 -7.43 -3.58
C LEU A 73 -4.77 -7.15 -2.08
N GLY A 74 -3.96 -6.27 -1.47
CA GLY A 74 -4.09 -5.91 -0.06
C GLY A 74 -3.16 -6.68 0.88
N ASP A 75 -3.30 -6.45 2.18
CA ASP A 75 -2.56 -7.10 3.27
C ASP A 75 -1.04 -6.94 3.14
N PHE A 76 -0.64 -5.67 3.16
CA PHE A 76 0.76 -5.23 3.09
C PHE A 76 1.43 -5.22 4.45
N VAL A 77 0.65 -4.92 5.48
CA VAL A 77 1.14 -4.67 6.83
C VAL A 77 0.75 -5.78 7.80
N ASP A 78 1.25 -5.65 9.03
CA ASP A 78 1.14 -6.60 10.12
C ASP A 78 1.83 -7.96 9.91
N ARG A 79 2.09 -8.67 11.01
CA ARG A 79 2.74 -9.99 11.13
C ARG A 79 4.23 -10.04 10.76
N GLY A 80 4.66 -9.29 9.75
CA GLY A 80 6.07 -9.13 9.38
C GLY A 80 6.79 -8.03 10.16
N SER A 81 8.11 -7.99 10.04
CA SER A 81 8.99 -7.01 10.72
C SER A 81 9.38 -5.81 9.86
N HIS A 82 8.97 -5.79 8.59
CA HIS A 82 9.34 -4.78 7.59
C HIS A 82 8.11 -4.22 6.86
N GLY A 83 6.99 -4.05 7.57
CA GLY A 83 5.76 -3.50 7.00
C GLY A 83 5.96 -2.07 6.50
N VAL A 84 6.72 -1.26 7.24
CA VAL A 84 7.01 0.13 6.85
C VAL A 84 7.82 0.16 5.56
N GLU A 85 8.87 -0.65 5.44
CA GLU A 85 9.70 -0.73 4.25
C GLU A 85 8.91 -1.23 3.04
N LEU A 86 8.12 -2.28 3.21
CA LEU A 86 7.32 -2.87 2.15
C LEU A 86 6.32 -1.85 1.59
N PHE A 87 5.49 -1.28 2.46
CA PHE A 87 4.45 -0.34 2.03
C PHE A 87 5.05 0.96 1.49
N THR A 88 6.18 1.42 2.05
CA THR A 88 6.89 2.59 1.52
C THR A 88 7.45 2.33 0.12
N LEU A 89 8.05 1.17 -0.14
CA LEU A 89 8.51 0.84 -1.48
C LEU A 89 7.33 0.83 -2.46
N LEU A 90 6.21 0.20 -2.07
CA LEU A 90 5.02 0.10 -2.92
C LEU A 90 4.45 1.49 -3.25
N THR A 91 4.34 2.39 -2.26
CA THR A 91 3.88 3.76 -2.48
C THR A 91 4.85 4.58 -3.33
N CYS A 92 6.17 4.40 -3.18
CA CYS A 92 7.15 5.01 -4.07
C CYS A 92 6.97 4.54 -5.51
N LEU A 93 6.81 3.23 -5.71
CA LEU A 93 6.59 2.64 -7.03
C LEU A 93 5.28 3.11 -7.65
N LYS A 94 4.20 3.25 -6.86
CA LYS A 94 2.93 3.85 -7.31
C LYS A 94 3.13 5.29 -7.79
N VAL A 95 3.88 6.09 -7.04
CA VAL A 95 4.17 7.49 -7.42
C VAL A 95 5.01 7.55 -8.70
N CYS A 96 5.97 6.64 -8.89
CA CYS A 96 6.83 6.62 -10.07
C CYS A 96 6.14 6.03 -11.30
N PHE A 97 5.27 5.04 -11.12
CA PHE A 97 4.65 4.27 -12.19
C PHE A 97 3.13 4.10 -11.92
N PRO A 98 2.36 5.19 -11.89
CA PRO A 98 0.95 5.16 -11.51
C PRO A 98 0.11 4.25 -12.40
N ASP A 99 0.47 4.11 -13.68
CA ASP A 99 -0.24 3.28 -14.67
C ASP A 99 0.21 1.81 -14.68
N ASN A 100 1.26 1.47 -13.92
CA ASN A 100 1.79 0.10 -13.84
C ASN A 100 1.64 -0.52 -12.45
N ILE A 101 1.39 0.25 -11.40
CA ILE A 101 1.19 -0.25 -10.04
C ILE A 101 -0.25 0.01 -9.63
N PHE A 102 -1.01 -1.06 -9.47
CA PHE A 102 -2.39 -1.02 -8.98
C PHE A 102 -2.43 -1.65 -7.60
N VAL A 103 -3.06 -0.98 -6.65
CA VAL A 103 -3.11 -1.42 -5.25
C VAL A 103 -4.56 -1.33 -4.81
N ILE A 104 -5.11 -2.43 -4.33
CA ILE A 104 -6.41 -2.44 -3.65
C ILE A 104 -6.21 -2.67 -2.15
N ARG A 105 -7.23 -2.32 -1.37
CA ARG A 105 -7.22 -2.37 0.09
C ARG A 105 -7.47 -3.79 0.60
N GLY A 106 -6.64 -4.25 1.52
CA GLY A 106 -6.88 -5.44 2.34
C GLY A 106 -7.57 -5.11 3.66
N ASN A 107 -7.89 -6.13 4.44
CA ASN A 107 -8.52 -5.91 5.74
C ASN A 107 -7.52 -5.36 6.76
N HIS A 108 -6.23 -5.71 6.65
CA HIS A 108 -5.18 -5.17 7.51
C HIS A 108 -4.91 -3.66 7.28
N GLU A 109 -5.42 -3.08 6.20
CA GLU A 109 -5.37 -1.63 5.95
C GLU A 109 -6.61 -0.87 6.46
N GLU A 110 -7.48 -1.50 7.27
CA GLU A 110 -8.60 -0.84 7.94
C GLU A 110 -8.22 -0.30 9.34
N GLU A 111 -8.73 0.87 9.72
CA GLU A 111 -8.42 1.50 11.01
C GLU A 111 -8.86 0.65 12.21
N SER A 112 -10.02 -0.01 12.09
CA SER A 112 -10.60 -0.88 13.13
C SER A 112 -9.67 -2.06 13.48
N LEU A 113 -8.86 -2.51 12.51
CA LEU A 113 -7.89 -3.58 12.68
C LEU A 113 -6.48 -3.07 12.98
N ASN A 114 -6.15 -1.78 12.85
CA ASN A 114 -4.79 -1.32 13.15
C ASN A 114 -4.59 -0.84 14.60
N GLN A 115 -5.64 -0.40 15.30
CA GLN A 115 -5.52 0.05 16.70
C GLN A 115 -5.13 -1.07 17.69
N LEU A 116 -5.24 -2.34 17.27
CA LEU A 116 -4.92 -3.51 18.09
C LEU A 116 -3.60 -4.22 17.68
N TYR A 117 -2.92 -3.77 16.60
CA TYR A 117 -1.91 -4.59 15.90
C TYR A 117 -0.55 -3.91 15.61
N SER A 118 0.40 -4.77 15.24
CA SER A 118 1.85 -4.58 15.13
C SER A 118 2.33 -3.39 14.31
N PHE A 119 1.63 -2.99 13.25
CA PHE A 119 2.14 -1.97 12.32
C PHE A 119 2.18 -0.56 12.94
N ALA A 120 1.14 -0.17 13.69
CA ALA A 120 1.16 1.12 14.41
C ALA A 120 2.31 1.18 15.43
N SER A 121 2.59 0.07 16.11
CA SER A 121 3.75 -0.07 17.00
C SER A 121 5.09 -0.04 16.26
N GLU A 122 5.17 -0.65 15.07
CA GLU A 122 6.36 -0.60 14.19
C GLU A 122 6.66 0.86 13.80
N VAL A 123 5.64 1.59 13.33
CA VAL A 123 5.76 3.01 12.98
C VAL A 123 6.16 3.84 14.19
N HIS A 124 5.53 3.63 15.35
CA HIS A 124 5.88 4.35 16.58
C HIS A 124 7.35 4.09 16.97
N THR A 125 7.79 2.83 16.95
CA THR A 125 9.17 2.46 17.33
C THR A 125 10.20 3.07 16.38
N LYS A 126 9.92 3.07 15.07
CA LYS A 126 10.85 3.61 14.05
C LYS A 126 10.93 5.13 14.06
N PHE A 127 9.81 5.83 14.25
CA PHE A 127 9.73 7.28 14.02
C PHE A 127 9.54 8.14 15.27
N GLU A 128 8.86 7.62 16.29
CA GLU A 128 8.49 8.40 17.49
C GLU A 128 9.38 8.04 18.70
N SER A 129 9.75 6.76 18.88
CA SER A 129 10.60 6.34 20.01
C SER A 129 12.08 6.76 19.85
N LYS A 130 12.59 6.84 18.61
CA LYS A 130 13.98 7.24 18.31
C LYS A 130 14.17 8.77 18.24
N MET A 131 13.10 9.57 18.28
CA MET A 131 13.17 11.03 18.25
C MET A 131 12.98 11.62 19.65
N HIS A 132 14.06 12.12 20.25
CA HIS A 132 14.03 12.91 21.49
C HIS A 132 13.35 14.30 21.34
N ASN A 133 12.68 14.57 20.22
CA ASN A 133 12.15 15.87 19.86
C ASN A 133 10.71 15.78 19.33
N THR A 134 9.87 14.99 20.00
CA THR A 134 8.43 14.82 19.72
C THR A 134 7.64 16.14 19.66
N LYS A 135 8.20 17.26 20.13
CA LYS A 135 7.64 18.62 19.98
C LYS A 135 7.81 19.25 18.59
N LEU A 136 8.65 18.71 17.71
CA LEU A 136 8.97 19.33 16.42
C LEU A 136 7.90 19.07 15.35
N TYR A 137 7.13 17.98 15.47
CA TYR A 137 6.16 17.54 14.47
C TYR A 137 4.74 17.56 15.04
N LYS A 138 3.80 18.18 14.32
CA LYS A 138 2.41 18.33 14.77
C LYS A 138 1.57 17.04 14.67
N GLU A 139 1.94 16.13 13.76
CA GLU A 139 1.17 14.94 13.44
C GLU A 139 2.07 13.68 13.53
N PRO A 140 1.59 12.58 14.13
CA PRO A 140 2.33 11.33 14.21
C PRO A 140 2.53 10.72 12.82
N MET A 141 3.63 9.99 12.64
CA MET A 141 3.96 9.41 11.33
C MET A 141 2.88 8.45 10.81
N TYR A 142 2.22 7.73 11.74
CA TYR A 142 1.18 6.76 11.43
C TYR A 142 -0.04 7.39 10.72
N ASP A 143 -0.40 8.64 11.03
CA ASP A 143 -1.54 9.31 10.39
C ASP A 143 -1.34 9.49 8.88
N TYR A 144 -0.09 9.61 8.43
CA TYR A 144 0.24 9.69 7.01
C TYR A 144 0.00 8.36 6.29
N PHE A 145 0.37 7.23 6.92
CA PHE A 145 0.08 5.90 6.40
C PHE A 145 -1.42 5.63 6.38
N LYS A 146 -2.10 5.94 7.48
CA LYS A 146 -3.56 5.85 7.59
C LYS A 146 -4.25 6.64 6.48
N ASN A 147 -3.80 7.85 6.20
CA ASN A 147 -4.37 8.65 5.12
C ASN A 147 -4.21 7.97 3.74
N VAL A 148 -3.11 7.27 3.48
CA VAL A 148 -2.99 6.47 2.24
C VAL A 148 -3.98 5.31 2.26
N PHE A 149 -4.05 4.55 3.36
CA PHE A 149 -4.93 3.39 3.48
C PHE A 149 -6.41 3.71 3.25
N MET A 150 -6.88 4.86 3.74
CA MET A 150 -8.27 5.29 3.57
C MET A 150 -8.64 5.60 2.12
N ASN A 151 -7.65 5.89 1.28
CA ASN A 151 -7.86 6.23 -0.13
C ASN A 151 -7.64 5.03 -1.06
N LEU A 152 -7.22 3.87 -0.55
CA LEU A 152 -6.99 2.70 -1.39
C LEU A 152 -8.29 2.22 -2.06
N PRO A 153 -8.28 1.95 -3.38
CA PRO A 153 -9.37 1.29 -4.09
C PRO A 153 -9.77 -0.04 -3.44
N LEU A 154 -11.03 -0.46 -3.59
CA LEU A 154 -11.55 -1.66 -2.91
C LEU A 154 -11.51 -2.91 -3.78
N ALA A 155 -11.57 -2.75 -5.09
CA ALA A 155 -11.59 -3.86 -6.04
C ALA A 155 -11.03 -3.42 -7.39
N CYS A 156 -10.77 -4.40 -8.25
CA CYS A 156 -10.39 -4.16 -9.63
C CYS A 156 -11.02 -5.18 -10.58
N VAL A 157 -11.20 -4.78 -11.83
CA VAL A 157 -11.57 -5.65 -12.95
C VAL A 157 -10.36 -5.75 -13.87
N ILE A 158 -9.83 -6.96 -14.02
CA ILE A 158 -8.64 -7.25 -14.80
C ILE A 158 -9.07 -7.81 -16.15
N GLY A 159 -8.58 -7.20 -17.23
CA GLY A 159 -8.86 -7.61 -18.61
C GLY A 159 -10.31 -7.47 -19.04
N GLY A 160 -11.16 -6.79 -18.25
CA GLY A 160 -12.60 -6.69 -18.48
C GLY A 160 -13.44 -7.85 -17.92
N ASP A 161 -12.79 -8.95 -17.53
CA ASP A 161 -13.48 -10.21 -17.23
C ASP A 161 -13.29 -10.69 -15.78
N ILE A 162 -12.16 -10.36 -15.14
CA ILE A 162 -11.79 -10.93 -13.84
C ILE A 162 -11.99 -9.88 -12.75
N LEU A 163 -13.02 -10.05 -11.93
CA LEU A 163 -13.16 -9.27 -10.69
C LEU A 163 -12.19 -9.79 -9.64
N ALA A 164 -11.30 -8.92 -9.15
CA ALA A 164 -10.40 -9.21 -8.05
C ALA A 164 -10.64 -8.26 -6.87
N MET A 165 -10.66 -8.83 -5.67
CA MET A 165 -10.82 -8.17 -4.39
C MET A 165 -10.00 -8.93 -3.35
N HIS A 166 -9.61 -8.25 -2.27
CA HIS A 166 -8.82 -8.89 -1.20
C HIS A 166 -9.60 -10.03 -0.53
N GLY A 167 -10.82 -9.71 -0.07
CA GLY A 167 -11.72 -10.68 0.54
C GLY A 167 -12.62 -11.37 -0.49
N GLY A 168 -13.93 -11.26 -0.28
CA GLY A 168 -14.91 -11.93 -1.11
C GLY A 168 -16.19 -11.14 -1.34
N ILE A 169 -17.08 -11.73 -2.12
CA ILE A 169 -18.32 -11.10 -2.57
C ILE A 169 -19.29 -10.95 -1.39
N SER A 170 -19.73 -9.72 -1.12
CA SER A 170 -20.84 -9.49 -0.19
C SER A 170 -22.15 -9.98 -0.81
N PRO A 171 -23.05 -10.63 -0.06
CA PRO A 171 -24.41 -10.95 -0.53
C PRO A 171 -25.21 -9.72 -1.02
N LYS A 172 -24.77 -8.51 -0.63
CA LYS A 172 -25.35 -7.23 -1.05
C LYS A 172 -24.79 -6.72 -2.39
N LEU A 173 -23.65 -7.24 -2.84
CA LEU A 173 -23.02 -6.85 -4.11
C LEU A 173 -23.73 -7.57 -5.26
N ARG A 174 -24.73 -6.88 -5.86
CA ARG A 174 -25.53 -7.42 -6.97
C ARG A 174 -25.14 -6.87 -8.34
N SER A 175 -24.32 -5.82 -8.38
CA SER A 175 -23.85 -5.17 -9.61
C SER A 175 -22.53 -4.45 -9.33
N LEU A 176 -21.66 -4.40 -10.33
CA LEU A 176 -20.38 -3.67 -10.29
C LEU A 176 -20.54 -2.17 -10.58
N GLN A 177 -21.76 -1.67 -10.81
CA GLN A 177 -22.06 -0.24 -11.04
C GLN A 177 -21.87 0.67 -9.80
N VAL A 178 -21.00 0.30 -8.86
CA VAL A 178 -20.73 1.10 -7.66
C VAL A 178 -19.56 2.04 -7.95
N ARG A 179 -19.80 3.07 -8.75
CA ARG A 179 -18.73 3.99 -9.19
C ARG A 179 -18.18 4.92 -8.10
N LYS A 180 -18.85 5.05 -6.96
CA LYS A 180 -18.35 5.73 -5.76
C LYS A 180 -19.02 5.15 -4.51
N VAL A 181 -18.28 4.39 -3.72
CA VAL A 181 -18.65 4.18 -2.31
C VAL A 181 -18.00 5.32 -1.55
N SER A 182 -18.77 6.35 -1.20
CA SER A 182 -18.32 7.33 -0.21
C SER A 182 -18.25 6.62 1.13
N SER A 183 -17.04 6.49 1.68
CA SER A 183 -16.81 6.13 3.07
C SER A 183 -17.51 7.15 3.96
N THR A 184 -18.56 6.70 4.65
CA THR A 184 -19.25 7.43 5.73
C THR A 184 -18.36 7.63 6.93
#